data_AF-A0A3D5FTH1-F1
#
_entry.id   AF-A0A3D5FTH1-F1
#
_cell.length_a   1.000
_cell.length_b   1.000
_cell.length_c   1.000
_cell.angle_alpha   90.00
_cell.angle_beta   90.00
_cell.angle_gamma   90.00
#
_symmetry.space_group_name_H-M   'P 1'
#
loop_
_entity.id
_entity.type
_entity.pdbx_description
1 polymer ?
#
loop_
_entity_poly.entity_id
_entity_poly.type
_entity_poly.pdbx_seq_one_letter_code
_entity_poly.pdbx_strand_id
1 'polypeptide(L)'
;MGQFAQDFDIRDLPSAHLLQRSIYVDVKAAPEGPPVLFTMVDDDRLQHVVTDTVFADAALAKDLQIRHFEDQVEELIEHCERDDRMLIVFGADLHDQTTQHSCHQERLSQVLTDVRPVLLQTLAGDTRPRRGPTLVDFMRKADLPISRQVGSKQTAQRIRYVRQQLFKHDAYSLITGTAKAKWTKFLQQGEQDCRGLQSLLKKLATSVSNAPIAKG
;
A
#
# COMPACT_ATOMS: atom_id res chain seq x y z
N MET A 1 4.19 18.11 -20.82
CA MET A 1 2.81 17.93 -21.31
C MET A 1 2.71 16.50 -21.79
N GLY A 2 2.17 15.60 -20.97
CA GLY A 2 2.01 14.18 -21.30
C GLY A 2 0.53 13.84 -21.36
N GLN A 3 0.09 13.29 -22.48
CA GLN A 3 -1.26 12.80 -22.71
C GLN A 3 -1.52 11.57 -21.84
N PHE A 4 -2.38 11.71 -20.82
CA PHE A 4 -3.05 10.58 -20.18
C PHE A 4 -4.49 10.99 -19.86
N ALA A 5 -5.28 11.15 -20.93
CA ALA A 5 -6.72 11.10 -20.85
C ALA A 5 -7.15 9.94 -21.75
N GLN A 6 -6.91 8.71 -21.28
CA GLN A 6 -7.77 7.61 -21.69
C GLN A 6 -8.99 7.72 -20.79
N ASP A 7 -10.17 7.79 -21.40
CA ASP A 7 -11.45 7.65 -20.72
C ASP A 7 -11.51 6.23 -20.13
N PHE A 8 -10.93 6.06 -18.95
CA PHE A 8 -11.12 4.85 -18.16
C PHE A 8 -12.56 4.88 -17.62
N ASP A 9 -13.25 3.75 -17.66
CA ASP A 9 -14.61 3.55 -17.19
C ASP A 9 -14.57 2.93 -15.78
N ILE A 10 -15.59 3.16 -14.95
CA ILE A 10 -15.73 2.47 -13.67
C ILE A 10 -15.86 0.94 -13.85
N ARG A 11 -16.30 0.51 -15.04
CA ARG A 11 -16.29 -0.89 -15.51
C ARG A 11 -14.87 -1.46 -15.68
N ASP A 12 -13.84 -0.61 -15.69
CA ASP A 12 -12.43 -1.01 -15.74
C ASP A 12 -11.87 -1.30 -14.33
N LEU A 13 -12.70 -1.23 -13.28
CA LEU A 13 -12.36 -1.89 -12.02
C LEU A 13 -12.07 -3.37 -12.31
N PRO A 14 -10.99 -3.94 -11.72
CA PRO A 14 -10.72 -5.36 -11.90
C PRO A 14 -11.96 -6.16 -11.52
N SER A 15 -12.34 -7.10 -12.40
CA SER A 15 -13.50 -7.96 -12.16
C SER A 15 -13.38 -8.65 -10.79
N ALA A 16 -14.51 -9.06 -10.20
CA ALA A 16 -14.50 -9.76 -8.91
C ALA A 16 -13.56 -10.99 -8.93
N HIS A 17 -13.43 -11.65 -10.08
CA HIS A 17 -12.49 -12.74 -10.29
C HIS A 17 -11.02 -12.29 -10.28
N LEU A 18 -10.69 -11.17 -10.94
CA LEU A 18 -9.33 -10.60 -10.90
C LEU A 18 -8.95 -10.13 -9.48
N LEU A 19 -9.89 -9.55 -8.73
CA LEU A 19 -9.64 -9.17 -7.33
C LEU A 19 -9.35 -10.36 -6.41
N GLN A 20 -9.86 -11.56 -6.72
CA GLN A 20 -9.52 -12.79 -6.00
C GLN A 20 -8.08 -13.26 -6.28
N ARG A 21 -7.49 -12.85 -7.40
CA ARG A 21 -6.12 -13.18 -7.81
C ARG A 21 -5.15 -12.02 -7.56
N SER A 22 -5.56 -11.03 -6.78
CA SER A 22 -4.79 -9.80 -6.54
C SER A 22 -4.05 -9.83 -5.22
N ILE A 23 -2.84 -9.27 -5.23
CA ILE A 23 -2.04 -9.01 -4.04
C ILE A 23 -2.04 -7.50 -3.80
N TYR A 24 -2.41 -7.09 -2.59
CA TYR A 24 -2.52 -5.67 -2.24
C TYR A 24 -1.24 -5.23 -1.55
N VAL A 25 -0.58 -4.22 -2.08
CA VAL A 25 0.75 -3.82 -1.62
C VAL A 25 0.79 -2.35 -1.24
N ASP A 26 1.56 -2.06 -0.20
CA ASP A 26 1.89 -0.71 0.23
C ASP A 26 3.33 -0.67 0.74
N VAL A 27 4.05 0.39 0.40
CA VAL A 27 5.43 0.61 0.83
C VAL A 27 5.50 1.90 1.62
N LYS A 28 6.15 1.85 2.79
CA LYS A 28 6.39 3.03 3.61
C LYS A 28 7.87 3.37 3.65
N ALA A 29 8.16 4.58 3.18
CA ALA A 29 9.47 5.21 3.22
C ALA A 29 9.45 6.53 3.99
N ALA A 30 10.64 7.02 4.36
CA ALA A 30 10.83 8.43 4.69
C ALA A 30 11.09 9.21 3.39
N PRO A 31 10.81 10.54 3.33
CA PRO A 31 10.89 11.30 2.08
C PRO A 31 12.23 11.25 1.32
N GLU A 32 13.34 11.01 2.01
CA GLU A 32 14.69 10.98 1.41
C GLU A 32 15.45 9.70 1.78
N GLY A 33 14.75 8.63 2.16
CA GLY A 33 15.37 7.39 2.61
C GLY A 33 14.86 6.18 1.85
N PRO A 34 15.60 5.07 1.89
CA PRO A 34 15.12 3.81 1.33
C PRO A 34 13.80 3.41 1.99
N PRO A 35 13.01 2.57 1.31
CA PRO A 35 11.80 2.00 1.89
C PRO A 35 12.15 1.20 3.14
N VAL A 36 11.31 1.33 4.17
CA VAL A 36 11.53 0.72 5.49
C VAL A 36 10.58 -0.44 5.71
N LEU A 37 9.34 -0.32 5.27
CA LEU A 37 8.31 -1.33 5.45
C LEU A 37 7.63 -1.62 4.13
N PHE A 38 7.65 -2.89 3.76
CA PHE A 38 6.83 -3.47 2.71
C PHE A 38 5.66 -4.19 3.37
N THR A 39 4.43 -3.84 3.00
CA THR A 39 3.23 -4.52 3.49
C THR A 39 2.51 -5.14 2.31
N MET A 40 2.10 -6.40 2.45
CA MET A 40 1.27 -7.07 1.47
C MET A 40 0.11 -7.83 2.12
N VAL A 41 -1.00 -7.90 1.41
CA VAL A 41 -2.10 -8.81 1.69
C VAL A 41 -2.28 -9.72 0.47
N ASP A 42 -1.98 -11.00 0.65
CA ASP A 42 -2.15 -12.06 -0.34
C ASP A 42 -3.09 -13.13 0.21
N ASP A 43 -4.18 -13.42 -0.50
CA ASP A 43 -5.22 -14.38 -0.07
C ASP A 43 -5.66 -14.18 1.41
N ASP A 44 -5.91 -12.91 1.76
CA ASP A 44 -6.28 -12.40 3.09
C ASP A 44 -5.19 -12.55 4.20
N ARG A 45 -4.04 -13.15 3.87
CA ARG A 45 -2.86 -13.23 4.74
C ARG A 45 -2.09 -11.93 4.67
N LEU A 46 -1.85 -11.33 5.83
CA LEU A 46 -1.02 -10.13 5.96
C LEU A 46 0.43 -10.54 6.17
N GLN A 47 1.33 -9.87 5.46
CA GLN A 47 2.77 -9.96 5.67
C GLN A 47 3.39 -8.58 5.71
N HIS A 48 4.31 -8.41 6.66
CA HIS A 48 5.18 -7.26 6.75
C HIS A 48 6.62 -7.71 6.57
N VAL A 49 7.35 -7.00 5.71
CA VAL A 49 8.78 -7.18 5.51
C VAL A 49 9.47 -5.86 5.79
N VAL A 50 10.45 -5.88 6.69
CA VAL A 50 11.28 -4.71 6.99
C VAL A 50 12.47 -4.71 6.04
N THR A 51 12.61 -3.63 5.28
CA THR A 51 13.56 -3.56 4.16
C THR A 51 14.83 -2.77 4.42
N ASP A 52 14.88 -2.09 5.57
CA ASP A 52 16.03 -1.32 6.04
C ASP A 52 16.60 -2.00 7.30
N THR A 53 17.82 -2.52 7.20
CA THR A 53 18.50 -3.27 8.28
C THR A 53 18.76 -2.44 9.53
N VAL A 54 18.71 -1.10 9.43
CA VAL A 54 18.73 -0.22 10.61
C VAL A 54 17.58 -0.53 11.57
N PHE A 55 16.49 -1.11 11.07
CA PHE A 55 15.32 -1.52 11.85
C PHE A 55 15.27 -3.02 12.16
N ALA A 56 16.33 -3.78 11.88
CA ALA A 56 16.38 -5.24 12.05
C ALA A 56 15.97 -5.66 13.49
N ASP A 57 16.52 -5.00 14.50
CA ASP A 57 16.18 -5.25 15.90
C ASP A 57 14.69 -5.03 16.23
N ALA A 58 14.09 -4.00 15.62
CA ALA A 58 12.66 -3.71 15.79
C ALA A 58 11.77 -4.70 15.03
N ALA A 59 12.28 -5.25 13.92
CA ALA A 59 11.63 -6.30 13.14
C ALA A 59 11.63 -7.62 13.91
N LEU A 60 12.80 -8.05 14.42
CA LEU A 60 12.96 -9.27 15.22
C LEU A 60 12.08 -9.26 16.46
N ALA A 61 11.98 -8.12 17.16
CA ALA A 61 11.11 -7.99 18.34
C ALA A 61 9.60 -8.07 18.04
N LYS A 62 9.22 -8.16 16.77
CA LYS A 62 7.86 -8.31 16.27
C LYS A 62 7.70 -9.54 15.38
N ASP A 63 8.69 -10.44 15.38
CA ASP A 63 8.74 -11.64 14.54
C ASP A 63 8.52 -11.33 13.05
N LEU A 64 9.03 -10.18 12.60
CA LEU A 64 8.93 -9.74 11.21
C LEU A 64 10.12 -10.21 10.39
N GLN A 65 9.86 -10.47 9.12
CA GLN A 65 10.91 -10.75 8.16
C GLN A 65 11.73 -9.49 7.86
N ILE A 66 13.02 -9.72 7.59
CA ILE A 66 13.95 -8.70 7.15
C ILE A 66 14.52 -9.16 5.82
N ARG A 67 14.48 -8.31 4.81
CA ARG A 67 14.98 -8.61 3.46
C ARG A 67 15.39 -7.32 2.77
N HIS A 68 16.39 -7.34 1.88
CA HIS A 68 16.65 -6.14 1.09
C HIS A 68 15.44 -5.79 0.20
N PHE A 69 15.24 -4.50 -0.05
CA PHE A 69 14.09 -4.04 -0.82
C PHE A 69 14.07 -4.62 -2.24
N GLU A 70 15.23 -4.66 -2.90
CA GLU A 70 15.37 -5.22 -4.25
C GLU A 70 14.94 -6.69 -4.30
N ASP A 71 15.53 -7.54 -3.44
CA ASP A 71 15.15 -8.97 -3.33
C ASP A 71 13.66 -9.15 -3.03
N GLN A 72 13.07 -8.27 -2.22
CA GLN A 72 11.64 -8.34 -1.89
C GLN A 72 10.75 -8.00 -3.09
N VAL A 73 11.16 -7.06 -3.93
CA VAL A 73 10.44 -6.73 -5.16
C VAL A 73 10.59 -7.84 -6.19
N GLU A 74 11.79 -8.41 -6.33
CA GLU A 74 12.03 -9.55 -7.22
C GLU A 74 11.15 -10.74 -6.87
N GLU A 75 11.15 -11.19 -5.61
CA GLU A 75 10.33 -12.33 -5.17
C GLU A 75 8.84 -12.08 -5.40
N LEU A 76 8.38 -10.85 -5.19
CA LEU A 76 6.99 -10.49 -5.42
C LEU A 76 6.63 -10.55 -6.92
N ILE A 77 7.50 -10.06 -7.79
CA ILE A 77 7.31 -10.12 -9.24
C ILE A 77 7.27 -11.58 -9.70
N GLU A 78 8.23 -12.40 -9.25
CA GLU A 78 8.26 -13.82 -9.59
C GLU A 78 7.01 -14.57 -9.10
N HIS A 79 6.51 -14.21 -7.92
CA HIS A 79 5.25 -14.76 -7.39
C HIS A 79 4.07 -14.38 -8.28
N CYS A 80 4.01 -13.14 -8.74
CA CYS A 80 2.99 -12.70 -9.70
C CYS A 80 3.09 -13.38 -11.07
N GLU A 81 4.30 -13.50 -11.62
CA GLU A 81 4.54 -14.14 -12.91
C GLU A 81 4.19 -15.64 -12.86
N ARG A 82 4.56 -16.31 -11.76
CA ARG A 82 4.34 -17.76 -11.59
C ARG A 82 2.86 -18.11 -11.44
N ASP A 83 2.14 -17.37 -10.61
CA ASP A 83 0.78 -17.70 -10.22
C ASP A 83 -0.26 -16.87 -11.00
N ASP A 84 0.19 -16.08 -11.97
CA ASP A 84 -0.62 -15.14 -12.77
C ASP A 84 -1.47 -14.24 -11.85
N ARG A 85 -0.77 -13.55 -10.94
CA ARG A 85 -1.35 -12.64 -9.93
C ARG A 85 -1.10 -11.20 -10.35
N MET A 86 -2.02 -10.32 -9.96
CA MET A 86 -1.90 -8.88 -10.18
C MET A 86 -1.49 -8.18 -8.88
N LEU A 87 -0.60 -7.19 -8.97
CA LEU A 87 -0.28 -6.30 -7.85
C LEU A 87 -1.18 -5.07 -7.87
N ILE A 88 -1.90 -4.85 -6.78
CA ILE A 88 -2.76 -3.69 -6.60
C ILE A 88 -2.12 -2.74 -5.60
N VAL A 89 -1.96 -1.48 -6.01
CA VAL A 89 -1.47 -0.38 -5.16
C VAL A 89 -2.40 0.82 -5.21
N PHE A 90 -2.27 1.71 -4.22
CA PHE A 90 -2.96 3.00 -4.22
C PHE A 90 -1.92 4.13 -4.34
N GLY A 91 -1.71 4.61 -5.56
CA GLY A 91 -0.70 5.62 -5.89
C GLY A 91 0.64 5.04 -6.33
N ALA A 92 1.60 5.93 -6.56
CA ALA A 92 2.86 5.62 -7.23
C ALA A 92 4.00 5.17 -6.29
N ASP A 93 3.80 5.18 -4.97
CA ASP A 93 4.89 5.00 -4.00
C ASP A 93 5.72 3.72 -4.25
N LEU A 94 5.09 2.56 -4.49
CA LEU A 94 5.82 1.32 -4.80
C LEU A 94 6.64 1.44 -6.11
N HIS A 95 6.03 1.99 -7.17
CA HIS A 95 6.70 2.17 -8.45
C HIS A 95 7.90 3.13 -8.33
N ASP A 96 7.71 4.26 -7.64
CA ASP A 96 8.74 5.28 -7.45
C ASP A 96 9.89 4.75 -6.60
N GLN A 97 9.59 4.04 -5.51
CA GLN A 97 10.63 3.40 -4.69
C GLN A 97 11.38 2.30 -5.46
N THR A 98 10.68 1.51 -6.27
CA THR A 98 11.29 0.48 -7.15
C THR A 98 12.23 1.13 -8.16
N THR A 99 11.81 2.22 -8.78
CA THR A 99 12.62 3.01 -9.73
C THR A 99 13.90 3.54 -9.07
N GLN A 100 13.80 4.00 -7.82
CA GLN A 100 14.92 4.61 -7.10
C GLN A 100 15.88 3.60 -6.46
N HIS A 101 15.38 2.43 -6.07
CA HIS A 101 16.09 1.51 -5.17
C HIS A 101 16.19 0.06 -5.67
N SER A 102 15.86 -0.22 -6.93
CA SER A 102 16.04 -1.54 -7.55
C SER A 102 16.23 -1.43 -9.07
N CYS A 103 16.62 -2.53 -9.72
CA CYS A 103 16.65 -2.62 -11.18
C CYS A 103 15.35 -3.14 -11.82
N HIS A 104 14.28 -3.39 -11.04
CA HIS A 104 13.11 -4.15 -11.48
C HIS A 104 11.91 -3.31 -11.97
N GLN A 105 12.09 -2.01 -12.22
CA GLN A 105 10.98 -1.11 -12.59
C GLN A 105 10.17 -1.62 -13.79
N GLU A 106 10.84 -2.03 -14.86
CA GLU A 106 10.17 -2.48 -16.09
C GLU A 106 9.34 -3.74 -15.86
N ARG A 107 9.89 -4.73 -15.13
CA ARG A 107 9.18 -5.96 -14.78
C ARG A 107 8.02 -5.70 -13.84
N LEU A 108 8.23 -4.88 -12.80
CA LEU A 108 7.17 -4.50 -11.86
C LEU A 108 5.99 -3.89 -12.59
N SER A 109 6.26 -3.00 -13.56
CA SER A 109 5.22 -2.29 -14.30
C SER A 109 4.31 -3.20 -15.13
N GLN A 110 4.73 -4.43 -15.44
CA GLN A 110 3.92 -5.41 -16.17
C GLN A 110 2.86 -6.08 -15.30
N VAL A 111 3.10 -6.17 -13.98
CA VAL A 111 2.20 -6.82 -13.01
C VAL A 111 1.49 -5.81 -12.10
N LEU A 112 1.94 -4.55 -12.08
CA LEU A 112 1.47 -3.49 -11.21
C LEU A 112 0.26 -2.73 -11.78
N THR A 113 -0.78 -2.60 -10.96
CA THR A 113 -1.97 -1.83 -11.24
C THR A 113 -2.19 -0.78 -10.13
N ASP A 114 -2.03 0.50 -10.47
CA ASP A 114 -2.49 1.60 -9.62
C ASP A 114 -4.00 1.82 -9.85
N VAL A 115 -4.80 1.62 -8.80
CA VAL A 115 -6.25 1.76 -8.89
C VAL A 115 -6.74 3.19 -8.62
N ARG A 116 -5.85 4.11 -8.25
CA ARG A 116 -6.23 5.50 -7.96
C ARG A 116 -6.91 6.22 -9.14
N PRO A 117 -6.46 6.11 -10.40
CA PRO A 117 -7.15 6.73 -11.54
C PRO A 117 -8.59 6.25 -11.72
N VAL A 118 -8.83 4.95 -11.56
CA VAL A 118 -10.18 4.36 -11.64
C VAL A 118 -11.05 4.82 -10.48
N LEU A 119 -10.50 4.82 -9.26
CA LEU A 119 -11.21 5.31 -8.08
C LEU A 119 -11.62 6.77 -8.22
N LEU A 120 -10.80 7.64 -8.83
CA LEU A 120 -11.13 9.05 -9.05
C LEU A 120 -12.44 9.26 -9.82
N GLN A 121 -12.78 8.37 -10.75
CA GLN A 121 -14.04 8.45 -11.49
C GLN A 121 -15.26 8.21 -10.61
N THR A 122 -15.12 7.40 -9.55
CA THR A 122 -16.18 7.22 -8.54
C THR A 122 -16.50 8.52 -7.79
N LEU A 123 -15.62 9.52 -7.86
CA LEU A 123 -15.80 10.85 -7.28
C LEU A 123 -16.23 11.91 -8.31
N ALA A 124 -16.43 11.56 -9.58
CA ALA A 124 -16.86 12.52 -10.59
C ALA A 124 -18.20 13.16 -10.20
N GLY A 125 -18.21 14.49 -10.04
CA GLY A 125 -19.36 15.27 -9.57
C GLY A 125 -19.22 15.86 -8.16
N ASP A 126 -18.26 15.40 -7.36
CA ASP A 126 -17.98 15.97 -6.02
C ASP A 126 -17.06 17.20 -6.11
N THR A 127 -17.56 18.37 -5.66
CA THR A 127 -16.85 19.65 -5.68
C THR A 127 -15.88 19.83 -4.50
N ARG A 128 -14.87 18.97 -4.30
CA ARG A 128 -13.84 19.15 -3.25
C ARG A 128 -12.51 18.44 -3.58
N PRO A 129 -11.35 18.78 -2.97
CA PRO A 129 -10.72 20.05 -2.57
C PRO A 129 -9.38 20.32 -3.32
N ARG A 130 -8.63 21.39 -2.98
CA ARG A 130 -7.33 21.82 -3.60
C ARG A 130 -6.20 20.76 -3.63
N ARG A 131 -6.35 19.64 -2.92
CA ARG A 131 -5.45 18.48 -2.88
C ARG A 131 -6.27 17.25 -3.25
N GLY A 132 -5.75 16.39 -4.13
CA GLY A 132 -6.46 15.20 -4.60
C GLY A 132 -6.89 14.25 -3.48
N PRO A 133 -7.93 13.42 -3.69
CA PRO A 133 -8.52 12.56 -2.67
C PRO A 133 -7.54 11.47 -2.19
N THR A 134 -7.69 11.11 -0.92
CA THR A 134 -6.92 10.08 -0.23
C THR A 134 -7.71 8.76 -0.16
N LEU A 135 -7.04 7.65 0.17
CA LEU A 135 -7.70 6.36 0.40
C LEU A 135 -8.86 6.47 1.41
N VAL A 136 -8.65 7.26 2.47
CA VAL A 136 -9.67 7.56 3.48
C VAL A 136 -10.92 8.19 2.87
N ASP A 137 -10.77 9.07 1.88
CA ASP A 137 -11.90 9.74 1.25
C ASP A 137 -12.75 8.75 0.43
N PHE A 138 -12.09 7.83 -0.28
CA PHE A 138 -12.77 6.75 -1.00
C PHE A 138 -13.46 5.76 -0.06
N MET A 139 -12.78 5.34 1.01
CA MET A 139 -13.38 4.46 2.03
C MET A 139 -14.60 5.11 2.68
N ARG A 140 -14.54 6.42 2.96
CA ARG A 140 -15.67 7.18 3.51
C ARG A 140 -16.85 7.19 2.55
N LYS A 141 -16.62 7.45 1.26
CA LYS A 141 -17.67 7.44 0.24
C LYS A 141 -18.31 6.06 0.08
N ALA A 142 -17.52 5.00 0.26
CA ALA A 142 -17.99 3.64 0.22
C ALA A 142 -18.56 3.15 1.56
N ASP A 143 -18.85 4.00 2.55
CA ASP A 143 -19.36 3.61 3.87
C ASP A 143 -18.59 2.44 4.51
N LEU A 144 -17.25 2.49 4.45
CA LEU A 144 -16.38 1.51 5.10
C LEU A 144 -15.91 2.03 6.46
N PRO A 145 -15.66 1.14 7.44
CA PRO A 145 -15.06 1.54 8.71
C PRO A 145 -13.65 2.08 8.47
N ILE A 146 -13.35 3.26 9.01
CA ILE A 146 -12.06 3.94 8.85
C ILE A 146 -11.29 3.87 10.17
N SER A 147 -10.22 3.09 10.18
CA SER A 147 -9.28 3.09 11.31
C SER A 147 -8.50 4.41 11.36
N ARG A 148 -8.15 4.85 12.58
CA ARG A 148 -7.37 6.09 12.82
C ARG A 148 -5.99 6.09 12.16
N GLN A 149 -5.46 4.93 11.75
CA GLN A 149 -4.13 4.82 11.16
C GLN A 149 -4.11 4.89 9.64
N VAL A 150 -5.24 4.68 8.96
CA VAL A 150 -5.31 4.72 7.47
C VAL A 150 -4.89 6.11 6.99
N GLY A 151 -3.98 6.15 6.02
CA GLY A 151 -3.50 7.40 5.42
C GLY A 151 -2.83 8.37 6.39
N SER A 152 -2.28 7.87 7.51
CA SER A 152 -1.66 8.73 8.51
C SER A 152 -0.45 9.50 7.95
N LYS A 153 -0.43 10.82 8.14
CA LYS A 153 0.69 11.69 7.72
C LYS A 153 1.91 11.64 8.65
N GLN A 154 1.95 10.66 9.55
CA GLN A 154 2.99 10.52 10.57
C GLN A 154 4.10 9.55 10.18
N THR A 155 4.02 8.89 9.02
CA THR A 155 5.00 7.89 8.53
C THR A 155 6.45 8.36 8.70
N ALA A 156 6.79 9.48 8.08
CA ALA A 156 8.14 10.05 8.13
C ALA A 156 8.61 10.36 9.56
N GLN A 157 7.71 10.91 10.39
CA GLN A 157 8.02 11.22 11.79
C GLN A 157 8.28 9.96 12.62
N ARG A 158 7.48 8.90 12.41
CA ARG A 158 7.61 7.62 13.13
C ARG A 158 8.91 6.93 12.76
N ILE A 159 9.21 6.81 11.46
CA ILE A 159 10.47 6.24 10.96
C ILE A 159 11.65 6.98 11.58
N ARG A 160 11.68 8.32 11.47
CA ARG A 160 12.79 9.14 11.94
C ARG A 160 13.00 9.01 13.45
N TYR A 161 11.92 8.98 14.22
CA TYR A 161 11.98 8.86 15.68
C TYR A 161 12.47 7.48 16.12
N VAL A 162 11.95 6.40 15.53
CA VAL A 162 12.38 5.03 15.86
C VAL A 162 13.84 4.83 15.47
N ARG A 163 14.26 5.28 14.28
CA ARG A 163 15.66 5.26 13.85
C ARG A 163 16.58 5.95 14.85
N GLN A 164 16.22 7.17 15.29
CA GLN A 164 17.01 7.92 16.26
C GLN A 164 17.13 7.18 17.60
N GLN A 165 16.09 6.45 18.00
CA GLN A 165 16.09 5.69 19.25
C GLN A 165 16.95 4.43 19.14
N LEU A 166 16.86 3.70 18.04
CA LEU A 166 17.72 2.54 17.77
C LEU A 166 19.19 2.97 17.73
N PHE A 167 19.51 4.07 17.06
CA PHE A 167 20.87 4.62 17.03
C PHE A 167 21.40 5.06 18.41
N LYS A 168 20.53 5.51 19.31
CA LYS A 168 20.95 5.99 20.64
C LYS A 168 21.13 4.88 21.68
N HIS A 169 20.42 3.78 21.51
CA HIS A 169 20.30 2.74 22.54
C HIS A 169 20.83 1.37 22.07
N ASP A 170 21.27 1.25 20.82
CA ASP A 170 21.86 0.07 20.15
C ASP A 170 21.03 -1.22 20.16
N ALA A 171 19.89 -1.25 20.86
CA ALA A 171 18.99 -2.39 20.88
C ALA A 171 17.52 -1.96 21.01
N TYR A 172 16.60 -2.66 20.32
CA TYR A 172 15.17 -2.38 20.43
C TYR A 172 14.61 -2.61 21.84
N SER A 173 15.19 -3.54 22.61
CA SER A 173 14.77 -3.77 24.00
C SER A 173 14.97 -2.53 24.88
N LEU A 174 15.98 -1.70 24.57
CA LEU A 174 16.43 -0.55 25.35
C LEU A 174 15.78 0.77 24.95
N ILE A 175 15.07 0.83 23.81
CA ILE A 175 14.38 2.07 23.41
C ILE A 175 13.15 2.36 24.29
N THR A 176 12.74 3.63 24.32
CA THR A 176 11.58 4.08 25.10
C THR A 176 10.27 3.40 24.69
N GLY A 177 9.33 3.27 25.64
CA GLY A 177 7.98 2.78 25.35
C GLY A 177 7.26 3.58 24.25
N THR A 178 7.52 4.89 24.18
CA THR A 178 7.02 5.76 23.10
C THR A 178 7.54 5.36 21.73
N ALA A 179 8.82 4.98 21.61
CA ALA A 179 9.39 4.52 20.36
C ALA A 179 8.78 3.18 19.92
N LYS A 180 8.63 2.23 20.85
CA LYS A 180 7.95 0.93 20.61
C LYS A 180 6.49 1.14 20.16
N ALA A 181 5.78 2.08 20.77
CA ALA A 181 4.42 2.43 20.37
C ALA A 181 4.35 3.07 18.98
N LYS A 182 5.33 3.91 18.61
CA LYS A 182 5.42 4.50 17.26
C LYS A 182 5.73 3.44 16.20
N TRP A 183 6.61 2.49 16.51
CA TRP A 183 6.89 1.34 15.66
C TRP A 183 5.62 0.51 15.43
N THR A 184 4.88 0.19 16.49
CA THR A 184 3.63 -0.56 16.39
C THR A 184 2.58 0.18 15.53
N LYS A 185 2.43 1.49 15.72
CA LYS A 185 1.50 2.31 14.90
C LYS A 185 1.93 2.41 13.43
N PHE A 186 3.24 2.34 13.17
CA PHE A 186 3.78 2.34 11.81
C PHE A 186 3.43 1.05 11.08
N LEU A 187 3.58 -0.12 11.72
CA LEU A 187 3.13 -1.41 11.17
C LEU A 187 1.62 -1.44 10.94
N GLN A 188 0.84 -1.03 11.94
CA GLN A 188 -0.62 -0.94 11.83
C GLN A 188 -1.05 -0.02 10.69
N GLN A 189 -0.31 1.04 10.39
CA GLN A 189 -0.65 1.89 9.26
C GLN A 189 -0.54 1.14 7.94
N GLY A 190 0.56 0.42 7.70
CA GLY A 190 0.72 -0.38 6.47
C GLY A 190 -0.38 -1.43 6.33
N GLU A 191 -0.69 -2.16 7.42
CA GLU A 191 -1.78 -3.14 7.41
C GLU A 191 -3.12 -2.52 7.01
N GLN A 192 -3.45 -1.39 7.64
CA GLN A 192 -4.76 -0.76 7.46
C GLN A 192 -4.90 -0.11 6.09
N ASP A 193 -3.80 0.38 5.50
CA ASP A 193 -3.78 0.87 4.13
C ASP A 193 -4.04 -0.28 3.13
N CYS A 194 -3.34 -1.42 3.25
CA CYS A 194 -3.56 -2.60 2.39
C CYS A 194 -4.95 -3.21 2.55
N ARG A 195 -5.38 -3.49 3.80
CA ARG A 195 -6.72 -4.06 4.07
C ARG A 195 -7.85 -3.10 3.71
N GLY A 196 -7.63 -1.80 3.91
CA GLY A 196 -8.56 -0.75 3.52
C GLY A 196 -8.78 -0.72 2.01
N LEU A 197 -7.68 -0.79 1.24
CA LEU A 197 -7.72 -0.87 -0.22
C LEU A 197 -8.44 -2.14 -0.70
N GLN A 198 -8.09 -3.29 -0.14
CA GLN A 198 -8.75 -4.57 -0.45
C GLN A 198 -10.27 -4.50 -0.19
N SER A 199 -10.66 -4.02 0.98
CA SER A 199 -12.07 -3.91 1.37
C SER A 199 -12.85 -2.95 0.46
N LEU A 200 -12.21 -1.84 0.07
CA LEU A 200 -12.77 -0.87 -0.86
C LEU A 200 -13.05 -1.50 -2.22
N LEU A 201 -12.07 -2.16 -2.83
CA LEU A 201 -12.26 -2.76 -4.16
C LEU A 201 -13.26 -3.91 -4.13
N LYS A 202 -13.21 -4.78 -3.11
CA LYS A 202 -14.20 -5.86 -2.93
C LYS A 202 -15.64 -5.30 -2.83
N LYS A 203 -15.84 -4.21 -2.06
CA LYS A 203 -17.15 -3.56 -1.93
C LYS A 203 -17.63 -2.96 -3.25
N LEU A 204 -16.76 -2.25 -3.96
CA LEU A 204 -17.11 -1.63 -5.25
C LEU A 204 -17.45 -2.67 -6.32
N ALA A 205 -16.67 -3.75 -6.44
CA ALA A 205 -16.94 -4.82 -7.40
C ALA A 205 -18.29 -5.53 -7.15
N THR A 206 -18.68 -5.68 -5.88
CA THR A 206 -19.98 -6.25 -5.50
C THR A 206 -21.13 -5.30 -5.89
N SER A 207 -20.95 -3.99 -5.67
CA SER A 207 -21.95 -2.97 -6.05
C SER A 207 -22.16 -2.88 -7.57
N VAL A 208 -21.09 -2.99 -8.35
CA VAL A 208 -21.16 -3.00 -9.83
C VAL A 208 -21.89 -4.25 -10.33
N SER A 209 -21.61 -5.41 -9.73
CA SER A 209 -22.26 -6.68 -10.12
C SER A 209 -23.76 -6.71 -9.81
N ASN A 210 -24.21 -5.93 -8.83
CA ASN A 210 -25.62 -5.86 -8.41
C ASN A 210 -26.41 -4.70 -9.04
N ALA A 211 -25.78 -3.86 -9.87
CA ALA A 211 -26.48 -2.76 -10.51
C ALA A 211 -27.50 -3.31 -11.53
N PRO A 212 -28.79 -2.94 -11.45
CA PRO A 212 -29.78 -3.39 -12.41
C PRO A 212 -29.39 -2.90 -13.81
N ILE A 213 -29.33 -3.82 -14.77
CA ILE A 213 -29.12 -3.49 -16.18
C ILE A 213 -30.24 -2.54 -16.58
N ALA A 214 -29.90 -1.26 -16.79
CA ALA A 214 -30.83 -0.29 -17.36
C ALA A 214 -31.27 -0.83 -18.72
N LYS A 215 -32.54 -1.25 -18.82
CA LYS A 215 -33.15 -1.55 -20.10
C LYS A 215 -33.14 -0.25 -20.90
N GLY A 216 -32.56 -0.32 -22.10
CA GLY A 216 -32.39 0.80 -23.02
C GLY A 216 -33.68 1.40 -23.54
#